data_AF-J9H132-F1
#
_entry.id   AF-J9H132-F1
#
_cell.length_a   1.000
_cell.length_b   1.000
_cell.length_c   1.000
_cell.angle_alpha   90.00
_cell.angle_beta   90.00
_cell.angle_gamma   90.00
#
_symmetry.space_group_name_H-M   'P 1'
#
loop_
_entity.id
_entity.type
_entity.pdbx_description
1 polymer ?
#
loop_
_entity_poly.entity_id
_entity_poly.type
_entity_poly.pdbx_seq_one_letter_code
_entity_poly.pdbx_strand_id
1 'polypeptide(L)' 'MRVPYSAVRIRTKNTHGTGCTLSSAIAAQLPQSADVPEACKKAKEYLTGAISAADRLSVGSGYGPTHHFWNLWHQ' A
#
# COMPACT_ATOMS: atom_id res chain seq x y z
N MET A 1 -20.32 7.54 12.13
CA MET A 1 -20.35 6.25 11.39
C MET A 1 -18.90 5.87 11.07
N ARG A 2 -18.48 4.62 11.31
CA ARG A 2 -17.14 4.10 10.92
C ARG A 2 -17.30 3.13 9.76
N VAL A 3 -16.48 3.26 8.72
CA VAL A 3 -16.42 2.32 7.60
C VAL A 3 -15.19 1.42 7.80
N PRO A 4 -15.36 0.11 8.05
CA PRO A 4 -14.22 -0.81 8.21
C PRO A 4 -13.61 -1.17 6.86
N TYR A 5 -12.28 -1.26 6.81
CA TYR A 5 -11.53 -1.78 5.66
C TYR A 5 -10.75 -3.02 6.07
N SER A 6 -10.82 -4.09 5.28
CA SER A 6 -10.12 -5.34 5.54
C SER A 6 -9.32 -5.80 4.33
N ALA A 7 -8.24 -6.51 4.59
CA ALA A 7 -7.37 -7.13 3.59
C ALA A 7 -6.65 -8.32 4.24
N VAL A 8 -6.20 -9.27 3.43
CA VAL A 8 -5.37 -10.38 3.90
C VAL A 8 -4.11 -9.84 4.57
N ARG A 9 -3.76 -10.38 5.74
CA ARG A 9 -2.53 -10.02 6.42
C ARG A 9 -1.36 -10.72 5.74
N ILE A 10 -0.45 -9.96 5.16
CA ILE A 10 0.70 -10.48 4.42
C ILE A 10 1.83 -10.79 5.40
N ARG A 11 2.39 -11.99 5.29
CA ARG A 11 3.53 -12.42 6.11
C ARG A 11 4.83 -12.00 5.44
N THR A 12 5.30 -10.80 5.74
CA THR A 12 6.59 -10.26 5.28
C THR A 12 7.25 -9.43 6.38
N LYS A 13 8.58 -9.26 6.29
CA LYS A 13 9.36 -8.30 7.08
C LYS A 13 9.53 -6.96 6.35
N ASN A 14 9.18 -6.86 5.07
CA ASN A 14 9.37 -5.66 4.26
C ASN A 14 8.18 -4.71 4.41
N THR A 15 8.10 -4.04 5.55
CA THR A 15 7.00 -3.13 5.91
C THR A 15 7.47 -1.70 6.18
N HIS A 16 8.72 -1.36 5.86
CA HIS A 16 9.22 -0.01 6.02
C HIS A 16 8.44 0.95 5.11
N GLY A 17 8.05 2.11 5.65
CA GLY A 17 7.30 3.12 4.90
C GLY A 17 5.81 2.81 4.68
N THR A 18 5.24 1.74 5.25
CA THR A 18 3.81 1.39 5.06
C THR A 18 2.85 2.51 5.49
N GLY A 19 3.12 3.20 6.59
CA GLY A 19 2.33 4.36 7.04
C GLY A 19 2.39 5.54 6.07
N CYS A 20 3.59 5.94 5.65
CA CYS A 20 3.79 7.00 4.66
C CYS A 20 3.14 6.64 3.31
N THR A 21 3.27 5.39 2.89
CA THR A 21 2.65 4.88 1.65
C THR A 21 1.13 4.97 1.73
N LEU A 22 0.53 4.60 2.86
CA LEU A 22 -0.91 4.70 3.05
C LEU A 22 -1.40 6.14 2.97
N SER A 23 -0.77 7.06 3.70
CA SER A 23 -1.17 8.46 3.73
C SER A 23 -0.98 9.14 2.37
N SER A 24 0.15 8.88 1.69
CA SER A 24 0.40 9.37 0.33
C SER A 24 -0.60 8.81 -0.68
N ALA A 25 -0.94 7.52 -0.60
CA ALA A 25 -1.94 6.91 -1.48
C ALA A 25 -3.35 7.49 -1.25
N ILE A 26 -3.73 7.76 0.00
CA ILE A 26 -5.00 8.45 0.30
C ILE A 26 -4.97 9.85 -0.33
N ALA A 27 -3.92 10.63 -0.10
CA ALA A 27 -3.78 11.98 -0.65
C ALA A 27 -3.87 12.00 -2.18
N ALA A 28 -3.26 11.03 -2.86
CA ALA A 28 -3.32 10.91 -4.32
C ALA A 28 -4.70 10.47 -4.85
N GLN A 29 -5.43 9.64 -4.10
CA GLN A 29 -6.75 9.12 -4.49
C GLN A 29 -7.91 10.07 -4.18
N LEU A 30 -7.75 10.97 -3.20
CA LEU A 30 -8.78 11.93 -2.79
C LEU A 30 -9.38 12.74 -3.95
N PRO A 31 -8.59 13.40 -4.83
CA PRO A 31 -9.17 14.18 -5.94
C PRO A 31 -9.77 13.32 -7.06
N GLN A 32 -9.60 11.99 -7.02
CA GLN A 32 -10.02 11.05 -8.06
C GLN A 32 -11.15 10.10 -7.60
N SER A 33 -11.70 10.33 -6.40
CA SER A 33 -12.72 9.48 -5.79
C SER A 33 -13.99 10.28 -5.50
N ALA A 34 -15.14 9.61 -5.42
CA ALA A 34 -16.41 10.27 -5.13
C ALA A 34 -16.46 10.80 -3.69
N ASP A 35 -15.82 10.11 -2.74
CA ASP A 35 -15.74 10.51 -1.34
C ASP A 35 -14.46 10.02 -0.63
N VAL A 36 -14.30 10.44 0.63
CA VAL A 36 -13.15 10.06 1.48
C VAL A 36 -13.10 8.55 1.73
N PRO A 37 -14.22 7.85 2.06
CA PRO A 37 -14.22 6.39 2.17
C PRO A 37 -13.71 5.65 0.93
N GLU A 38 -14.11 6.05 -0.26
CA GLU A 38 -13.66 5.45 -1.52
C GLU A 38 -12.16 5.68 -1.73
N ALA A 39 -11.66 6.88 -1.46
CA ALA A 39 -10.22 7.17 -1.52
C ALA A 39 -9.43 6.29 -0.55
N CYS A 40 -9.93 6.08 0.68
CA CYS A 40 -9.34 5.19 1.67
C CYS A 40 -9.34 3.73 1.21
N LYS A 41 -10.44 3.27 0.58
CA LYS A 41 -10.54 1.93 0.02
C LYS A 41 -9.48 1.69 -1.06
N LYS A 42 -9.40 2.57 -2.06
CA LYS A 42 -8.41 2.50 -3.15
C LYS A 42 -6.97 2.54 -2.63
N ALA A 43 -6.69 3.42 -1.65
CA ALA A 43 -5.38 3.50 -1.02
C ALA A 43 -5.02 2.21 -0.24
N LYS A 44 -6.00 1.60 0.43
CA LYS A 44 -5.81 0.33 1.14
C LYS A 44 -5.52 -0.83 0.18
N GLU A 45 -6.22 -0.89 -0.95
CA GLU A 45 -5.96 -1.85 -2.02
C GLU A 45 -4.54 -1.66 -2.58
N TYR A 46 -4.16 -0.42 -2.90
CA TYR A 46 -2.81 -0.09 -3.39
C TYR A 46 -1.70 -0.54 -2.42
N LEU A 47 -1.83 -0.20 -1.13
CA LEU A 47 -0.83 -0.59 -0.12
C LEU A 47 -0.74 -2.12 0.02
N THR A 48 -1.87 -2.82 -0.06
CA THR A 48 -1.90 -4.28 0.06
C THR A 48 -1.14 -4.94 -1.10
N GLY A 49 -1.30 -4.43 -2.32
CA GLY A 49 -0.50 -4.85 -3.48
C GLY A 49 1.00 -4.56 -3.28
N ALA A 50 1.34 -3.35 -2.80
CA ALA A 50 2.72 -2.94 -2.57
C ALA A 50 3.44 -3.80 -1.52
N ILE A 51 2.74 -4.19 -0.44
CA ILE A 51 3.28 -5.12 0.57
C ILE A 51 3.39 -6.54 0.00
N SER A 52 2.41 -6.99 -0.79
CA SER A 52 2.43 -8.35 -1.37
C SER A 52 3.61 -8.57 -2.31
N ALA A 53 4.04 -7.51 -3.00
CA ALA A 53 5.19 -7.53 -3.90
C ALA A 53 6.51 -7.13 -3.22
N ALA A 54 6.51 -6.77 -1.94
CA ALA A 54 7.68 -6.21 -1.25
C ALA A 54 8.87 -7.18 -1.20
N ASP A 55 8.61 -8.49 -1.15
CA ASP A 55 9.66 -9.53 -1.10
C ASP A 55 10.36 -9.75 -2.45
N ARG A 56 9.87 -9.11 -3.53
CA ARG A 56 10.56 -9.10 -4.83
C ARG A 56 11.73 -8.11 -4.87
N LEU A 57 11.81 -7.21 -3.89
CA LEU A 57 12.88 -6.23 -3.79
C LEU A 57 14.01 -6.75 -2.89
N SER A 58 15.24 -6.63 -3.37
CA SER A 58 16.46 -6.91 -2.60
C SER A 58 17.16 -5.60 -2.24
N VAL A 59 16.57 -4.82 -1.33
CA VAL A 59 17.07 -3.48 -0.93
C VAL A 59 17.37 -3.44 0.57
N GLY A 60 18.62 -3.14 0.91
CA GLY A 60 19.09 -3.07 2.30
C GLY A 60 19.20 -4.45 2.98
N SER A 61 19.58 -4.45 4.26
CA SER A 61 19.80 -5.67 5.07
C SER A 61 18.87 -5.78 6.29
N GLY A 62 17.90 -4.87 6.43
CA GLY A 62 16.95 -4.79 7.54
C GLY A 62 15.50 -5.02 7.12
N TYR A 63 14.56 -4.25 7.69
CA TYR A 63 13.16 -4.22 7.24
C TYR A 63 13.09 -3.51 5.89
N GLY A 64 12.86 -4.24 4.81
CA GLY A 64 12.80 -3.68 3.46
C GLY A 64 11.57 -2.79 3.22
N PRO A 65 11.58 -1.99 2.13
CA PRO A 65 10.47 -1.13 1.75
C PRO A 65 9.31 -1.91 1.11
N THR A 66 8.14 -1.27 1.01
CA THR A 66 7.07 -1.75 0.11
C THR A 66 7.43 -1.56 -1.36
N HIS A 67 6.89 -2.38 -2.26
CA HIS A 67 7.12 -2.22 -3.70
C HIS A 67 6.13 -1.23 -4.33
N HIS A 68 6.47 0.07 -4.39
CA HIS A 68 5.56 1.11 -4.91
C HIS A 68 5.08 0.90 -6.35
N PHE A 69 5.93 0.32 -7.21
CA PHE A 69 5.65 0.14 -8.64
C PHE A 69 5.07 -1.24 -8.97
N TRP A 70 4.45 -1.91 -8.00
CA TRP A 70 4.02 -3.31 -8.10
C TRP A 70 2.99 -3.56 -9.23
N ASN A 71 2.25 -2.53 -9.62
CA ASN A 71 1.25 -2.58 -10.69
C ASN A 71 1.73 -1.92 -12.00
N LEU A 72 2.99 -1.51 -12.06
CA LEU A 72 3.57 -0.84 -13.23
C LEU A 72 4.68 -1.69 -13.86
N TRP A 73 5.45 -2.42 -13.06
CA TRP A 73 6.53 -3.28 -13.53
C TRP A 73 6.29 -4.72 -13.11
N HIS A 74 6.48 -5.61 -14.08
CA HIS A 74 6.53 -7.05 -13.84
C HIS A 74 8.01 -7.41 -13.84
N GLN A 75 8.61 -7.48 -12.66
CA GLN A 75 9.92 -8.12 -12.46
C GLN A 75 9.71 -9.62 -12.24
#